data_AF-A0A532E3B6-F1
#
_entry.id   AF-A0A532E3B6-F1
#
_cell.length_a   1.000
_cell.length_b   1.000
_cell.length_c   1.000
_cell.angle_alpha   90.00
_cell.angle_beta   90.00
_cell.angle_gamma   90.00
#
_symmetry.space_group_name_H-M   'P 1'
#
loop_
_entity.id
_entity.type
_entity.pdbx_description
1 polymer ?
#
loop_
_entity_poly.entity_id
_entity_poly.type
_entity_poly.pdbx_seq_one_letter_code
_entity_poly.pdbx_strand_id
1 'polypeptide(L)'
;PSFIADTLRSLAGDRGVIVNAANLLMNPADGLRAINEADQLASFEFAATYSSQGLRNVLQGIEPGMTELQAARLMGINGLPQCCHPMLSAGKRAPYGLPSPRLDVIKRGDPITMAYGIHGSLNARAGFLVEYAAELPRGIQDYVEKLVAPYFCAVVDWYEMVGIGVPGGALWQAVHERIGDPSFGVSLNPGHLIHIDEWMHSPVFSRSDIRLKSGMALQVDIIPATGTDYFTTNIEDGIALADEALREEIAARYPEAWRRIEARRAFMTDVLGIRLKSEVLPFSNIPAFLPPFWLSRNTAMAVARR
;
A
#
# COMPACT_ATOMS: atom_id res chain seq x y z
N PRO A 1 15.64 -9.92 20.84
CA PRO A 1 16.26 -9.51 22.12
C PRO A 1 17.70 -10.02 22.24
N SER A 2 18.67 -9.16 22.57
CA SER A 2 20.10 -9.52 22.58
C SER A 2 20.42 -10.67 23.54
N PHE A 3 19.74 -10.74 24.68
CA PHE A 3 19.99 -11.77 25.70
C PHE A 3 19.89 -13.20 25.15
N ILE A 4 19.00 -13.47 24.17
CA ILE A 4 18.89 -14.79 23.52
C ILE A 4 20.15 -15.09 22.72
N ALA A 5 20.61 -14.14 21.89
CA ALA A 5 21.81 -14.30 21.08
C ALA A 5 23.06 -14.44 21.97
N ASP A 6 23.13 -13.70 23.07
CA ASP A 6 24.25 -13.75 24.01
C ASP A 6 24.28 -15.07 24.78
N THR A 7 23.12 -15.60 25.19
CA THR A 7 23.02 -16.96 25.75
C THR A 7 23.50 -18.01 24.75
N LEU A 8 23.08 -17.92 23.48
CA LEU A 8 23.53 -18.86 22.44
C LEU A 8 25.04 -18.77 22.20
N ARG A 9 25.61 -17.56 22.17
CA ARG A 9 27.07 -17.36 22.06
C ARG A 9 27.81 -17.96 23.25
N SER A 10 27.30 -17.76 24.47
CA SER A 10 27.90 -18.34 25.67
C SER A 10 27.86 -19.87 25.68
N LEU A 11 26.76 -20.48 25.22
CA LEU A 11 26.62 -21.94 25.14
C LEU A 11 27.48 -22.55 24.03
N ALA A 12 27.64 -21.83 22.91
CA ALA A 12 28.48 -22.25 21.79
C ALA A 12 29.98 -22.29 22.17
N GLY A 13 30.39 -21.44 23.13
CA GLY A 13 31.77 -21.32 23.60
C GLY A 13 32.74 -20.93 22.47
N ASP A 14 34.04 -21.08 22.73
CA ASP A 14 35.10 -20.64 21.80
C ASP A 14 35.18 -21.46 20.50
N ARG A 15 34.50 -22.62 20.45
CA ARG A 15 34.52 -23.53 19.28
C ARG A 15 33.28 -23.41 18.39
N GLY A 16 32.22 -22.75 18.86
CA GLY A 16 30.98 -22.59 18.12
C GLY A 16 30.87 -21.20 17.50
N VAL A 17 30.36 -21.12 16.27
CA VAL A 17 30.14 -19.84 15.57
C VAL A 17 28.64 -19.59 15.48
N ILE A 18 28.18 -18.48 16.06
CA ILE A 18 26.80 -18.00 15.94
C ILE A 18 26.77 -16.89 14.88
N VAL A 19 26.01 -17.10 13.80
CA VAL A 19 25.86 -16.14 12.69
C VAL A 19 24.41 -15.69 12.55
N ASN A 20 24.21 -14.47 12.05
CA ASN A 20 22.87 -13.99 11.70
C ASN A 20 22.41 -14.66 10.39
N ALA A 21 21.31 -15.41 10.46
CA ALA A 21 20.71 -16.11 9.32
C ALA A 21 19.37 -15.51 8.88
N ALA A 22 19.04 -14.27 9.30
CA ALA A 22 17.79 -13.60 8.94
C ALA A 22 17.54 -13.53 7.42
N ASN A 23 18.61 -13.41 6.64
CA ASN A 23 18.54 -13.36 5.18
C ASN A 23 17.94 -14.63 4.56
N LEU A 24 18.09 -15.80 5.19
CA LEU A 24 17.46 -17.04 4.69
C LEU A 24 15.93 -16.91 4.63
N LEU A 25 15.35 -16.11 5.53
CA LEU A 25 13.90 -15.90 5.60
C LEU A 25 13.47 -14.61 4.89
N MET A 26 14.23 -13.53 5.03
CA MET A 26 13.76 -12.17 4.74
C MET A 26 14.59 -11.42 3.69
N ASN A 27 15.58 -12.05 3.05
CA ASN A 27 16.28 -11.40 1.94
C ASN A 27 15.26 -11.03 0.83
N PRO A 28 15.24 -9.77 0.34
CA PRO A 28 14.25 -9.32 -0.64
C PRO A 28 14.42 -9.97 -2.02
N ALA A 29 15.57 -10.58 -2.31
CA ALA A 29 15.85 -11.24 -3.58
C ALA A 29 15.49 -12.74 -3.56
N ASP A 30 15.81 -13.44 -2.47
CA ASP A 30 15.80 -14.92 -2.42
C ASP A 30 15.45 -15.51 -1.04
N GLY A 31 15.02 -14.69 -0.08
CA GLY A 31 14.55 -15.19 1.20
C GLY A 31 13.30 -16.06 1.04
N LEU A 32 13.16 -17.09 1.86
CA LEU A 32 12.04 -18.04 1.79
C LEU A 32 10.66 -17.37 1.83
N ARG A 33 10.53 -16.22 2.51
CA ARG A 33 9.26 -15.48 2.62
C ARG A 33 9.04 -14.49 1.48
N ALA A 34 10.06 -14.22 0.66
CA ALA A 34 9.95 -13.35 -0.50
C ALA A 34 9.19 -14.01 -1.66
N ILE A 35 9.19 -15.35 -1.72
CA ILE A 35 8.54 -16.13 -2.78
C ILE A 35 7.43 -16.96 -2.17
N ASN A 36 6.19 -16.64 -2.55
CA ASN A 36 4.99 -17.28 -2.04
C ASN A 36 4.45 -18.29 -3.04
N GLU A 37 3.88 -19.38 -2.52
CA GLU A 37 3.14 -20.35 -3.30
C GLU A 37 1.71 -19.87 -3.60
N ALA A 38 1.00 -20.57 -4.49
CA ALA A 38 -0.37 -20.24 -4.89
C ALA A 38 -1.32 -20.08 -3.68
N ASP A 39 -1.19 -20.94 -2.67
CA ASP A 39 -2.07 -20.97 -1.49
C ASP A 39 -1.88 -19.75 -0.60
N GLN A 40 -0.62 -19.33 -0.45
CA GLN A 40 -0.27 -18.11 0.28
C GLN A 40 -0.78 -16.88 -0.46
N LEU A 41 -0.59 -16.81 -1.78
CA LEU A 41 -1.11 -15.70 -2.59
C LEU A 41 -2.64 -15.63 -2.57
N ALA A 42 -3.33 -16.76 -2.63
CA ALA A 42 -4.79 -16.81 -2.50
C ALA A 42 -5.26 -16.36 -1.11
N SER A 43 -4.54 -16.75 -0.05
CA SER A 43 -4.80 -16.27 1.31
C SER A 43 -4.59 -14.76 1.46
N PHE A 44 -3.55 -14.22 0.82
CA PHE A 44 -3.25 -12.79 0.82
C PHE A 44 -4.28 -11.98 0.01
N GLU A 45 -4.78 -12.51 -1.11
CA GLU A 45 -5.89 -11.92 -1.85
C GLU A 45 -7.18 -11.88 -1.02
N PHE A 46 -7.48 -12.96 -0.30
CA PHE A 46 -8.60 -13.01 0.63
C PHE A 46 -8.45 -11.96 1.73
N ALA A 47 -7.26 -11.87 2.36
CA ALA A 47 -6.97 -10.85 3.36
C ALA A 47 -7.16 -9.44 2.78
N ALA A 48 -6.55 -9.15 1.63
CA ALA A 48 -6.65 -7.86 0.95
C ALA A 48 -8.08 -7.46 0.61
N THR A 49 -8.95 -8.43 0.32
CA THR A 49 -10.38 -8.18 0.12
C THR A 49 -11.03 -7.56 1.36
N TYR A 50 -10.69 -8.00 2.57
CA TYR A 50 -11.25 -7.43 3.81
C TYR A 50 -10.64 -6.08 4.17
N SER A 51 -9.32 -5.94 4.12
CA SER A 51 -8.66 -4.69 4.49
C SER A 51 -9.06 -3.55 3.56
N SER A 52 -9.05 -3.79 2.24
CA SER A 52 -9.47 -2.80 1.24
C SER A 52 -10.98 -2.50 1.29
N GLN A 53 -11.83 -3.49 1.57
CA GLN A 53 -13.26 -3.26 1.76
C GLN A 53 -13.53 -2.39 2.99
N GLY A 54 -12.78 -2.59 4.07
CA GLY A 54 -12.85 -1.74 5.26
C GLY A 54 -12.56 -0.28 4.94
N LEU A 55 -11.50 -0.01 4.18
CA LEU A 55 -11.18 1.35 3.73
C LEU A 55 -12.27 1.91 2.80
N ARG A 56 -12.78 1.10 1.86
CA ARG A 56 -13.90 1.51 1.00
C ARG A 56 -15.13 1.91 1.81
N ASN A 57 -15.47 1.17 2.86
CA ASN A 57 -16.59 1.49 3.75
C ASN A 57 -16.38 2.84 4.44
N VAL A 58 -15.16 3.12 4.91
CA VAL A 58 -14.82 4.43 5.51
C VAL A 58 -14.97 5.53 4.46
N LEU A 59 -14.36 5.40 3.28
CA LEU A 59 -14.47 6.40 2.20
C LEU A 59 -15.91 6.68 1.77
N GLN A 60 -16.83 5.71 1.93
CA GLN A 60 -18.24 5.86 1.58
C GLN A 60 -19.12 6.31 2.75
N GLY A 61 -18.69 6.13 4.00
CA GLY A 61 -19.51 6.40 5.19
C GLY A 61 -18.99 7.51 6.12
N ILE A 62 -17.75 7.96 5.96
CA ILE A 62 -17.15 8.97 6.86
C ILE A 62 -17.80 10.35 6.69
N GLU A 63 -18.19 10.98 7.78
CA GLU A 63 -18.80 12.32 7.77
C GLU A 63 -18.11 13.26 8.77
N PRO A 64 -18.04 14.58 8.49
CA PRO A 64 -17.68 15.57 9.50
C PRO A 64 -18.57 15.43 10.75
N GLY A 65 -17.97 15.55 11.94
CA GLY A 65 -18.65 15.36 13.22
C GLY A 65 -18.54 13.95 13.80
N MET A 66 -18.09 12.97 13.01
CA MET A 66 -17.68 11.67 13.56
C MET A 66 -16.39 11.82 14.38
N THR A 67 -16.27 11.02 15.44
CA THR A 67 -14.98 10.76 16.07
C THR A 67 -14.15 9.80 15.22
N GLU A 68 -12.81 9.82 15.35
CA GLU A 68 -11.94 8.83 14.70
C GLU A 68 -12.36 7.38 15.04
N LEU A 69 -12.77 7.11 16.28
CA LEU A 69 -13.30 5.80 16.68
C LEU A 69 -14.61 5.42 15.99
N GLN A 70 -15.51 6.38 15.73
CA GLN A 70 -16.72 6.13 14.95
C GLN A 70 -16.39 5.83 13.49
N ALA A 71 -15.47 6.58 12.88
CA ALA A 71 -15.01 6.32 11.53
C ALA A 71 -14.32 4.94 11.42
N ALA A 72 -13.46 4.58 12.39
CA ALA A 72 -12.78 3.30 12.41
C ALA A 72 -13.73 2.09 12.52
N ARG A 73 -14.90 2.24 13.14
CA ARG A 73 -15.93 1.17 13.16
C ARG A 73 -16.41 0.80 11.75
N LEU A 74 -16.40 1.74 10.81
CA LEU A 74 -16.80 1.48 9.42
C LEU A 74 -15.85 0.50 8.72
N MET A 75 -14.60 0.37 9.18
CA MET A 75 -13.64 -0.60 8.63
C MET A 75 -14.13 -2.04 8.76
N GLY A 76 -15.08 -2.33 9.66
CA GLY A 76 -15.68 -3.66 9.79
C GLY A 76 -14.66 -4.74 10.21
N ILE A 77 -13.72 -4.38 11.08
CA ILE A 77 -12.66 -5.28 11.57
C ILE A 77 -13.29 -6.56 12.12
N ASN A 78 -12.98 -7.69 11.50
CA ASN A 78 -13.68 -8.97 11.67
C ASN A 78 -12.90 -10.03 12.47
N GLY A 79 -11.85 -9.61 13.19
CA GLY A 79 -11.04 -10.48 14.06
C GLY A 79 -9.89 -11.22 13.37
N LEU A 80 -9.65 -11.01 12.07
CA LEU A 80 -8.46 -11.51 11.39
C LEU A 80 -7.16 -10.99 12.05
N PRO A 81 -6.08 -11.80 12.10
CA PRO A 81 -4.81 -11.38 12.70
C PRO A 81 -4.26 -10.13 12.02
N GLN A 82 -3.99 -9.10 12.83
CA GLN A 82 -3.44 -7.83 12.37
C GLN A 82 -1.92 -7.88 12.29
N CYS A 83 -1.34 -7.38 11.20
CA CYS A 83 0.12 -7.22 11.08
C CYS A 83 0.61 -5.88 11.64
N CYS A 84 -0.29 -4.91 11.80
CA CYS A 84 -0.08 -3.65 12.47
C CYS A 84 -1.38 -3.19 13.13
N HIS A 85 -1.29 -2.31 14.12
CA HIS A 85 -2.51 -1.76 14.74
C HIS A 85 -3.29 -0.89 13.73
N PRO A 86 -4.62 -0.77 13.86
CA PRO A 86 -5.39 0.07 12.96
C PRO A 86 -4.99 1.53 13.12
N MET A 87 -4.91 2.24 12.00
CA MET A 87 -4.51 3.63 11.95
C MET A 87 -5.68 4.42 11.34
N LEU A 88 -6.11 5.46 12.04
CA LEU A 88 -7.02 6.46 11.51
C LEU A 88 -6.84 7.71 12.34
N SER A 89 -6.40 8.79 11.69
CA SER A 89 -6.24 10.06 12.37
C SER A 89 -6.54 11.24 11.45
N ALA A 90 -7.09 12.30 12.04
CA ALA A 90 -7.49 13.50 11.31
C ALA A 90 -6.88 14.77 11.92
N GLY A 91 -7.00 15.88 11.18
CA GLY A 91 -6.55 17.20 11.61
C GLY A 91 -5.07 17.21 11.94
N LYS A 92 -4.70 17.85 13.05
CA LYS A 92 -3.31 17.97 13.52
C LYS A 92 -2.58 16.63 13.74
N ARG A 93 -3.31 15.51 13.82
CA ARG A 93 -2.73 14.17 14.04
C ARG A 93 -2.47 13.41 12.75
N ALA A 94 -3.15 13.76 11.66
CA ALA A 94 -3.00 13.10 10.36
C ALA A 94 -1.54 13.09 9.85
N PRO A 95 -0.72 14.17 10.02
CA PRO A 95 0.70 14.16 9.63
C PRO A 95 1.56 13.08 10.28
N TYR A 96 1.14 12.51 11.41
CA TYR A 96 1.89 11.43 12.05
C TYR A 96 1.75 10.08 11.31
N GLY A 97 0.67 9.87 10.54
CA GLY A 97 0.41 8.65 9.75
C GLY A 97 0.05 7.40 10.57
N LEU A 98 0.80 7.16 11.64
CA LEU A 98 0.77 5.96 12.46
C LEU A 98 -0.31 5.92 13.56
N PRO A 99 -0.81 7.02 14.15
CA PRO A 99 -1.67 6.91 15.33
C PRO A 99 -2.95 6.10 15.15
N SER A 100 -3.30 5.31 16.17
CA SER A 100 -4.62 4.70 16.30
C SER A 100 -5.74 5.73 16.53
N PRO A 101 -6.98 5.41 16.13
CA PRO A 101 -8.13 6.28 16.32
C PRO A 101 -8.41 6.60 17.80
N ARG A 102 -8.89 7.83 18.06
CA ARG A 102 -9.35 8.29 19.38
C ARG A 102 -10.73 8.94 19.32
N LEU A 103 -11.12 9.64 20.39
CA LEU A 103 -12.37 10.40 20.47
C LEU A 103 -12.26 11.80 19.81
N ASP A 104 -11.14 12.14 19.18
CA ASP A 104 -11.00 13.37 18.40
C ASP A 104 -12.08 13.44 17.32
N VAL A 105 -12.77 14.58 17.23
CA VAL A 105 -13.83 14.84 16.25
C VAL A 105 -13.19 15.28 14.94
N ILE A 106 -13.52 14.56 13.87
CA ILE A 106 -13.11 14.84 12.50
C ILE A 106 -13.95 15.98 11.95
N LYS A 107 -13.30 16.99 11.37
CA LYS A 107 -13.96 18.18 10.84
C LYS A 107 -13.83 18.25 9.33
N ARG A 108 -14.77 18.95 8.70
CA ARG A 108 -14.65 19.30 7.28
C ARG A 108 -13.41 20.18 7.09
N GLY A 109 -12.62 19.91 6.05
CA GLY A 109 -11.35 20.58 5.82
C GLY A 109 -10.15 19.94 6.51
N ASP A 110 -10.37 18.94 7.39
CA ASP A 110 -9.25 18.27 8.04
C ASP A 110 -8.45 17.42 7.04
N PRO A 111 -7.11 17.43 7.11
CA PRO A 111 -6.32 16.33 6.58
C PRO A 111 -6.70 15.04 7.32
N ILE A 112 -6.69 13.91 6.61
CA ILE A 112 -7.09 12.62 7.16
C ILE A 112 -6.32 11.48 6.52
N THR A 113 -5.96 10.49 7.33
CA THR A 113 -5.30 9.26 6.89
C THR A 113 -5.91 8.06 7.60
N MET A 114 -5.86 6.92 6.93
CA MET A 114 -6.22 5.63 7.50
C MET A 114 -5.38 4.50 6.90
N ALA A 115 -5.12 3.47 7.69
CA ALA A 115 -4.54 2.21 7.23
C ALA A 115 -5.15 1.04 8.00
N TYR A 116 -5.34 -0.09 7.31
CA TYR A 116 -5.81 -1.34 7.90
C TYR A 116 -4.95 -2.50 7.42
N GLY A 117 -4.09 -2.99 8.31
CA GLY A 117 -3.20 -4.14 8.07
C GLY A 117 -3.68 -5.42 8.74
N ILE A 118 -3.71 -6.50 7.97
CA ILE A 118 -3.90 -7.89 8.40
C ILE A 118 -2.84 -8.77 7.77
N HIS A 119 -2.56 -9.94 8.35
CA HIS A 119 -1.51 -10.82 7.82
C HIS A 119 -1.77 -11.12 6.34
N GLY A 120 -0.82 -10.76 5.47
CA GLY A 120 -0.93 -10.89 4.02
C GLY A 120 -1.43 -9.64 3.28
N SER A 121 -1.80 -8.56 3.97
CA SER A 121 -2.27 -7.33 3.32
C SER A 121 -2.25 -6.11 4.23
N LEU A 122 -1.86 -4.97 3.66
CA LEU A 122 -2.27 -3.66 4.16
C LEU A 122 -2.89 -2.85 3.02
N ASN A 123 -3.81 -1.96 3.37
CA ASN A 123 -4.27 -0.89 2.50
C ASN A 123 -4.30 0.41 3.30
N ALA A 124 -3.91 1.52 2.66
CA ALA A 124 -3.94 2.86 3.25
C ALA A 124 -4.48 3.88 2.26
N ARG A 125 -5.09 4.93 2.79
CA ARG A 125 -5.48 6.13 2.04
C ARG A 125 -5.23 7.36 2.89
N ALA A 126 -4.86 8.46 2.25
CA ALA A 126 -4.78 9.77 2.89
C ALA A 126 -5.17 10.89 1.92
N GLY A 127 -5.65 12.00 2.48
CA GLY A 127 -6.08 13.17 1.73
C GLY A 127 -6.79 14.19 2.63
N PHE A 128 -7.76 14.91 2.08
CA PHE A 128 -8.58 15.87 2.83
C PHE A 128 -10.05 15.45 2.91
N LEU A 129 -10.67 15.67 4.07
CA LEU A 129 -12.10 15.49 4.28
C LEU A 129 -12.90 16.71 3.79
N VAL A 130 -12.96 16.84 2.47
CA VAL A 130 -13.73 17.86 1.74
C VAL A 130 -14.40 17.23 0.53
N GLU A 131 -15.35 17.95 -0.08
CA GLU A 131 -16.02 17.51 -1.31
C GLU A 131 -15.44 18.15 -2.57
N TYR A 132 -14.98 19.39 -2.46
CA TYR A 132 -14.39 20.17 -3.55
C TYR A 132 -13.33 21.16 -3.04
N ALA A 133 -12.49 21.64 -3.97
CA ALA A 133 -11.30 22.43 -3.69
C ALA A 133 -11.55 23.69 -2.83
N ALA A 134 -12.69 24.36 -2.99
CA ALA A 134 -13.01 25.58 -2.25
C ALA A 134 -13.24 25.37 -0.74
N GLU A 135 -13.41 24.14 -0.28
CA GLU A 135 -13.53 23.81 1.14
C GLU A 135 -12.18 23.52 1.81
N LEU A 136 -11.09 23.47 1.04
CA LEU A 136 -9.74 23.32 1.59
C LEU A 136 -9.32 24.56 2.40
N PRO A 137 -8.37 24.41 3.34
CA PRO A 137 -7.65 25.52 3.93
C PRO A 137 -7.19 26.55 2.88
N ARG A 138 -7.16 27.82 3.27
CA ARG A 138 -6.74 28.90 2.36
C ARG A 138 -5.28 28.70 1.95
N GLY A 139 -5.00 28.83 0.65
CA GLY A 139 -3.64 28.75 0.11
C GLY A 139 -3.29 27.40 -0.51
N ILE A 140 -4.16 26.38 -0.39
CA ILE A 140 -3.94 25.05 -0.96
C ILE A 140 -5.09 24.59 -1.88
N GLN A 141 -5.93 25.51 -2.37
CA GLN A 141 -7.06 25.14 -3.23
C GLN A 141 -6.66 24.50 -4.57
N ASP A 142 -5.40 24.61 -4.96
CA ASP A 142 -4.78 23.92 -6.10
C ASP A 142 -4.13 22.58 -5.71
N TYR A 143 -4.54 21.98 -4.59
CA TYR A 143 -4.04 20.71 -4.06
C TYR A 143 -4.10 19.55 -5.08
N VAL A 144 -5.15 19.49 -5.89
CA VAL A 144 -5.29 18.43 -6.90
C VAL A 144 -4.21 18.58 -7.96
N GLU A 145 -4.01 19.78 -8.49
CA GLU A 145 -3.05 20.09 -9.52
C GLU A 145 -1.61 19.96 -9.02
N LYS A 146 -1.32 20.46 -7.81
CA LYS A 146 0.03 20.48 -7.26
C LYS A 146 0.49 19.18 -6.65
N LEU A 147 -0.42 18.37 -6.12
CA LEU A 147 -0.06 17.19 -5.34
C LEU A 147 -0.77 15.91 -5.81
N VAL A 148 -2.10 15.88 -5.90
CA VAL A 148 -2.84 14.66 -6.23
C VAL A 148 -2.54 14.13 -7.64
N ALA A 149 -2.54 15.01 -8.65
CA ALA A 149 -2.32 14.61 -10.03
C ALA A 149 -0.87 14.15 -10.30
N PRO A 150 0.19 14.88 -9.89
CA PRO A 150 1.56 14.38 -10.00
C PRO A 150 1.79 13.06 -9.26
N TYR A 151 1.22 12.93 -8.06
CA TYR A 151 1.25 11.69 -7.29
C TYR A 151 0.59 10.53 -8.04
N PHE A 152 -0.63 10.74 -8.55
CA PHE A 152 -1.34 9.70 -9.27
C PHE A 152 -0.60 9.28 -10.53
N CYS A 153 0.03 10.21 -11.26
CA CYS A 153 0.93 9.87 -12.36
C CYS A 153 2.10 8.99 -11.92
N ALA A 154 2.70 9.24 -10.75
CA ALA A 154 3.76 8.38 -10.21
C ALA A 154 3.25 6.97 -9.87
N VAL A 155 2.04 6.86 -9.31
CA VAL A 155 1.40 5.56 -9.04
C VAL A 155 1.10 4.81 -10.34
N VAL A 156 0.59 5.49 -11.37
CA VAL A 156 0.35 4.91 -12.70
C VAL A 156 1.66 4.36 -13.27
N ASP A 157 2.72 5.16 -13.28
CA ASP A 157 4.02 4.73 -13.81
C ASP A 157 4.60 3.57 -13.02
N TRP A 158 4.40 3.52 -11.69
CA TRP A 158 4.79 2.37 -10.87
C TRP A 158 4.04 1.09 -11.27
N TYR A 159 2.71 1.16 -11.43
CA TYR A 159 1.89 0.02 -11.83
C TYR A 159 2.15 -0.46 -13.27
N GLU A 160 2.44 0.45 -14.20
CA GLU A 160 2.81 0.08 -15.57
C GLU A 160 4.25 -0.46 -15.67
N MET A 161 5.13 -0.06 -14.74
CA MET A 161 6.53 -0.52 -14.69
C MET A 161 6.69 -1.87 -13.97
N VAL A 162 5.97 -2.12 -12.88
CA VAL A 162 6.15 -3.34 -12.06
C VAL A 162 5.93 -4.61 -12.88
N GLY A 163 6.73 -5.65 -12.62
CA GLY A 163 6.67 -6.91 -13.35
C GLY A 163 7.85 -7.82 -13.08
N ILE A 164 7.75 -9.06 -13.54
CA ILE A 164 8.80 -10.06 -13.33
C ILE A 164 10.06 -9.63 -14.10
N GLY A 165 11.22 -9.77 -13.45
CA GLY A 165 12.52 -9.40 -14.01
C GLY A 165 12.86 -7.91 -13.92
N VAL A 166 11.91 -7.03 -13.57
CA VAL A 166 12.17 -5.60 -13.39
C VAL A 166 13.05 -5.39 -12.15
N PRO A 167 14.16 -4.63 -12.25
CA PRO A 167 14.96 -4.30 -11.07
C PRO A 167 14.24 -3.27 -10.21
N GLY A 168 14.31 -3.40 -8.89
CA GLY A 168 13.65 -2.46 -7.97
C GLY A 168 14.10 -1.01 -8.13
N GLY A 169 15.32 -0.76 -8.61
CA GLY A 169 15.79 0.57 -8.94
C GLY A 169 14.99 1.26 -10.04
N ALA A 170 14.40 0.50 -10.98
CA ALA A 170 13.54 1.05 -12.03
C ALA A 170 12.20 1.55 -11.50
N LEU A 171 11.61 0.83 -10.51
CA LEU A 171 10.41 1.30 -9.82
C LEU A 171 10.69 2.56 -8.98
N TRP A 172 11.83 2.56 -8.29
CA TRP A 172 12.26 3.75 -7.55
C TRP A 172 12.39 4.96 -8.49
N GLN A 173 13.03 4.77 -9.64
CA GLN A 173 13.22 5.82 -10.64
C GLN A 173 11.89 6.32 -11.22
N ALA A 174 10.97 5.42 -11.61
CA ALA A 174 9.67 5.79 -12.16
C ALA A 174 8.88 6.74 -11.25
N VAL A 175 8.94 6.53 -9.93
CA VAL A 175 8.31 7.43 -8.95
C VAL A 175 9.07 8.75 -8.82
N HIS A 176 10.39 8.71 -8.71
CA HIS A 176 11.20 9.90 -8.47
C HIS A 176 11.30 10.81 -9.70
N GLU A 177 11.09 10.31 -10.92
CA GLU A 177 10.94 11.13 -12.12
C GLU A 177 9.69 12.02 -12.09
N ARG A 178 8.65 11.63 -11.34
CA ARG A 178 7.40 12.40 -11.19
C ARG A 178 7.39 13.29 -9.97
N ILE A 179 7.80 12.75 -8.83
CA ILE A 179 7.64 13.37 -7.51
C ILE A 179 8.91 13.26 -6.65
N GLY A 180 10.08 13.17 -7.28
CA GLY A 180 11.37 13.15 -6.59
C GLY A 180 11.89 14.53 -6.18
N ASP A 181 11.19 15.61 -6.56
CA ASP A 181 11.50 16.94 -6.06
C ASP A 181 11.34 16.97 -4.52
N PRO A 182 12.29 17.54 -3.76
CA PRO A 182 12.24 17.57 -2.30
C PRO A 182 10.96 18.17 -1.70
N SER A 183 10.24 19.02 -2.44
CA SER A 183 8.94 19.58 -2.01
C SER A 183 7.84 18.53 -1.83
N PHE A 184 7.92 17.38 -2.51
CA PHE A 184 7.00 16.26 -2.29
C PHE A 184 7.37 15.44 -1.04
N GLY A 185 8.63 15.48 -0.59
CA GLY A 185 9.09 14.80 0.62
C GLY A 185 9.00 13.26 0.58
N VAL A 186 9.12 12.65 -0.61
CA VAL A 186 9.15 11.19 -0.75
C VAL A 186 10.49 10.66 -0.25
N SER A 187 10.48 9.97 0.89
CA SER A 187 11.70 9.47 1.55
C SER A 187 11.74 7.96 1.77
N LEU A 188 10.57 7.30 1.80
CA LEU A 188 10.45 5.86 1.91
C LEU A 188 10.67 5.16 0.56
N ASN A 189 10.96 3.87 0.63
CA ASN A 189 10.99 2.99 -0.53
C ASN A 189 9.59 2.98 -1.20
N PRO A 190 9.48 3.28 -2.51
CA PRO A 190 8.20 3.27 -3.20
C PRO A 190 7.70 1.84 -3.45
N GLY A 191 7.26 1.19 -2.39
CA GLY A 191 6.84 -0.20 -2.34
C GLY A 191 7.85 -1.15 -1.69
N HIS A 192 7.33 -2.26 -1.21
CA HIS A 192 8.06 -3.30 -0.49
C HIS A 192 7.33 -4.64 -0.61
N LEU A 193 8.01 -5.71 -0.19
CA LEU A 193 7.39 -7.02 -0.03
C LEU A 193 6.54 -7.03 1.24
N ILE A 194 5.40 -7.71 1.13
CA ILE A 194 4.48 -7.98 2.25
C ILE A 194 4.45 -9.48 2.52
N HIS A 195 4.10 -9.85 3.75
CA HIS A 195 3.86 -11.24 4.14
C HIS A 195 2.90 -11.25 5.34
N ILE A 196 3.10 -12.13 6.32
CA ILE A 196 2.45 -11.99 7.64
C ILE A 196 2.84 -10.70 8.37
N ASP A 197 4.00 -10.12 8.02
CA ASP A 197 4.39 -8.78 8.43
C ASP A 197 3.86 -7.76 7.43
N GLU A 198 3.55 -6.55 7.92
CA GLU A 198 3.20 -5.41 7.08
C GLU A 198 4.36 -5.06 6.14
N TRP A 199 5.56 -4.88 6.69
CA TRP A 199 6.78 -4.65 5.93
C TRP A 199 7.78 -5.78 6.10
N MET A 200 7.89 -6.67 5.11
CA MET A 200 8.86 -7.77 5.19
C MET A 200 10.28 -7.30 4.83
N HIS A 201 10.45 -6.76 3.62
CA HIS A 201 11.69 -6.16 3.13
C HIS A 201 11.39 -5.42 1.82
N SER A 202 12.14 -4.39 1.46
CA SER A 202 12.00 -3.75 0.15
C SER A 202 13.11 -4.15 -0.84
N PRO A 203 12.77 -4.57 -2.08
CA PRO A 203 13.69 -4.59 -3.21
C PRO A 203 13.77 -3.23 -3.91
N VAL A 204 12.91 -2.26 -3.57
CA VAL A 204 12.71 -1.00 -4.30
C VAL A 204 13.47 0.14 -3.63
N PHE A 205 14.71 0.39 -4.02
CA PHE A 205 15.49 1.55 -3.58
C PHE A 205 16.37 2.08 -4.71
N SER A 206 16.91 3.28 -4.52
CA SER A 206 17.80 3.91 -5.49
C SER A 206 18.94 2.97 -5.89
N ARG A 207 19.07 2.72 -7.20
CA ARG A 207 20.08 1.82 -7.80
C ARG A 207 19.99 0.35 -7.37
N SER A 208 18.85 -0.11 -6.85
CA SER A 208 18.63 -1.53 -6.58
C SER A 208 18.66 -2.35 -7.86
N ASP A 209 19.48 -3.40 -7.88
CA ASP A 209 19.59 -4.40 -8.95
C ASP A 209 18.77 -5.67 -8.66
N ILE A 210 18.09 -5.73 -7.50
CA ILE A 210 17.24 -6.85 -7.11
C ILE A 210 16.07 -6.93 -8.09
N ARG A 211 16.01 -8.01 -8.85
CA ARG A 211 14.93 -8.26 -9.81
C ARG A 211 13.74 -8.90 -9.14
N LEU A 212 12.56 -8.37 -9.45
CA LEU A 212 11.30 -8.93 -8.99
C LEU A 212 11.04 -10.30 -9.64
N LYS A 213 10.36 -11.18 -8.92
CA LYS A 213 10.17 -12.59 -9.29
C LYS A 213 8.70 -13.00 -9.18
N SER A 214 8.34 -14.06 -9.90
CA SER A 214 7.10 -14.79 -9.68
C SER A 214 7.02 -15.26 -8.22
N GLY A 215 5.84 -15.20 -7.62
CA GLY A 215 5.58 -15.50 -6.20
C GLY A 215 5.75 -14.31 -5.25
N MET A 216 6.29 -13.18 -5.68
CA MET A 216 6.41 -12.00 -4.81
C MET A 216 5.04 -11.35 -4.56
N ALA A 217 4.71 -11.14 -3.29
CA ALA A 217 3.62 -10.27 -2.87
C ALA A 217 4.21 -8.90 -2.50
N LEU A 218 3.69 -7.83 -3.11
CA LEU A 218 4.19 -6.46 -2.96
C LEU A 218 3.06 -5.51 -2.57
N GLN A 219 3.43 -4.40 -1.97
CA GLN A 219 2.55 -3.26 -1.79
C GLN A 219 3.08 -2.09 -2.63
N VAL A 220 2.18 -1.42 -3.37
CA VAL A 220 2.48 -0.03 -3.79
C VAL A 220 2.42 0.81 -2.52
N ASP A 221 3.50 1.50 -2.20
CA ASP A 221 3.57 2.36 -1.03
C ASP A 221 4.35 3.60 -1.38
N ILE A 222 3.64 4.68 -1.69
CA ILE A 222 4.22 5.96 -2.07
C ILE A 222 3.57 7.03 -1.21
N ILE A 223 4.37 7.68 -0.37
CA ILE A 223 3.90 8.67 0.60
C ILE A 223 4.65 10.00 0.41
N PRO A 224 4.04 10.99 -0.27
CA PRO A 224 4.54 12.35 -0.26
C PRO A 224 4.31 12.97 1.12
N ALA A 225 5.38 13.27 1.86
CA ALA A 225 5.32 13.98 3.12
C ALA A 225 5.84 15.40 2.94
N THR A 226 5.02 16.29 2.38
CA THR A 226 5.48 17.63 1.93
C THR A 226 6.03 18.51 3.05
N GLY A 227 5.64 18.26 4.31
CA GLY A 227 6.00 19.11 5.44
C GLY A 227 5.36 20.50 5.39
N THR A 228 4.33 20.69 4.56
CA THR A 228 3.61 21.95 4.36
C THR A 228 2.11 21.78 4.63
N ASP A 229 1.32 22.84 4.40
CA ASP A 229 -0.14 22.78 4.43
C ASP A 229 -0.72 21.82 3.36
N TYR A 230 0.04 21.51 2.31
CA TYR A 230 -0.28 20.43 1.37
C TYR A 230 -0.02 19.06 2.01
N PHE A 231 -0.85 18.67 2.98
CA PHE A 231 -0.70 17.49 3.83
C PHE A 231 -0.07 16.27 3.12
N THR A 232 -0.86 15.51 2.37
CA THR A 232 -0.42 14.34 1.59
C THR A 232 -1.57 13.87 0.69
N THR A 233 -1.29 12.88 -0.14
CA THR A 233 -2.22 12.01 -0.85
C THR A 233 -1.59 10.62 -0.86
N ASN A 234 -2.37 9.57 -0.66
CA ASN A 234 -1.81 8.22 -0.57
C ASN A 234 -2.78 7.14 -1.07
N ILE A 235 -2.18 6.16 -1.73
CA ILE A 235 -2.71 4.86 -2.13
C ILE A 235 -1.66 3.83 -1.69
N GLU A 236 -2.06 2.95 -0.78
CA GLU A 236 -1.39 1.68 -0.57
C GLU A 236 -2.34 0.54 -0.90
N ASP A 237 -1.90 -0.36 -1.79
CA ASP A 237 -2.64 -1.55 -2.20
C ASP A 237 -1.67 -2.73 -2.43
N GLY A 238 -2.13 -3.94 -2.10
CA GLY A 238 -1.39 -5.18 -2.36
C GLY A 238 -1.55 -5.69 -3.79
N ILE A 239 -0.45 -6.19 -4.35
CA ILE A 239 -0.38 -6.97 -5.60
C ILE A 239 0.44 -8.24 -5.38
N ALA A 240 0.30 -9.20 -6.29
CA ALA A 240 1.28 -10.27 -6.48
C ALA A 240 1.84 -10.28 -7.90
N LEU A 241 3.03 -10.85 -8.05
CA LEU A 241 3.61 -11.21 -9.33
C LEU A 241 3.51 -12.71 -9.55
N ALA A 242 2.92 -13.13 -10.66
CA ALA A 242 2.75 -14.53 -11.00
C ALA A 242 3.03 -14.75 -12.49
N ASP A 243 3.99 -15.63 -12.79
CA ASP A 243 4.21 -16.11 -14.15
C ASP A 243 3.00 -16.91 -14.67
N GLU A 244 3.07 -17.38 -15.91
CA GLU A 244 1.98 -18.13 -16.53
C GLU A 244 1.58 -19.38 -15.75
N ALA A 245 2.54 -20.20 -15.32
CA ALA A 245 2.26 -21.43 -14.57
C ALA A 245 1.60 -21.14 -13.23
N LEU A 246 2.08 -20.14 -12.48
CA LEU A 246 1.49 -19.77 -11.20
C LEU A 246 0.09 -19.16 -11.36
N ARG A 247 -0.15 -18.40 -12.44
CA ARG A 247 -1.50 -17.89 -12.75
C ARG A 247 -2.47 -19.01 -13.10
N GLU A 248 -2.05 -19.99 -13.90
CA GLU A 248 -2.84 -21.18 -14.22
C GLU A 248 -3.17 -21.99 -12.95
N GLU A 249 -2.19 -22.15 -12.06
CA GLU A 249 -2.38 -22.84 -10.79
C GLU A 249 -3.40 -22.12 -9.89
N ILE A 250 -3.27 -20.80 -9.72
CA ILE A 250 -4.22 -19.99 -8.94
C ILE A 250 -5.61 -20.06 -9.56
N ALA A 251 -5.72 -19.96 -10.89
CA ALA A 251 -7.00 -20.04 -11.60
C ALA A 251 -7.70 -21.40 -11.42
N ALA A 252 -6.93 -22.49 -11.45
CA ALA A 252 -7.44 -23.84 -11.28
C ALA A 252 -7.85 -24.15 -9.82
N ARG A 253 -7.01 -23.76 -8.85
CA ARG A 253 -7.20 -24.11 -7.43
C ARG A 253 -8.13 -23.14 -6.69
N TYR A 254 -8.14 -21.87 -7.09
CA TYR A 254 -8.86 -20.78 -6.43
C TYR A 254 -9.67 -19.93 -7.44
N PRO A 255 -10.62 -20.52 -8.18
CA PRO A 255 -11.35 -19.85 -9.26
C PRO A 255 -12.10 -18.59 -8.82
N GLU A 256 -12.56 -18.52 -7.56
CA GLU A 256 -13.20 -17.33 -7.03
C GLU A 256 -12.24 -16.16 -6.80
N ALA A 257 -11.04 -16.43 -6.29
CA ALA A 257 -9.98 -15.43 -6.13
C ALA A 257 -9.54 -14.93 -7.51
N TRP A 258 -9.32 -15.85 -8.45
CA TRP A 258 -8.98 -15.53 -9.82
C TRP A 258 -10.01 -14.61 -10.49
N ARG A 259 -11.31 -14.90 -10.35
CA ARG A 259 -12.38 -14.04 -10.86
C ARG A 259 -12.35 -12.62 -10.29
N ARG A 260 -12.04 -12.46 -8.99
CA ARG A 260 -11.89 -11.13 -8.37
C ARG A 260 -10.67 -10.40 -8.90
N ILE A 261 -9.53 -11.08 -9.02
CA ILE A 261 -8.29 -10.54 -9.58
C ILE A 261 -8.53 -10.03 -11.01
N GLU A 262 -9.15 -10.82 -11.88
CA GLU A 262 -9.45 -10.42 -13.25
C GLU A 262 -10.41 -9.23 -13.32
N ALA A 263 -11.45 -9.20 -12.47
CA ALA A 263 -12.36 -8.05 -12.39
C ALA A 263 -11.65 -6.76 -11.94
N ARG A 264 -10.69 -6.86 -11.01
CA ARG A 264 -9.85 -5.74 -10.56
C ARG A 264 -8.90 -5.27 -11.66
N ARG A 265 -8.30 -6.19 -12.41
CA ARG A 265 -7.49 -5.86 -13.60
C ARG A 265 -8.32 -5.12 -14.64
N ALA A 266 -9.51 -5.62 -14.96
CA ALA A 266 -10.44 -4.95 -15.88
C ALA A 266 -10.82 -3.55 -15.39
N PHE A 267 -11.12 -3.37 -14.09
CA PHE A 267 -11.38 -2.04 -13.53
C PHE A 267 -10.19 -1.08 -13.70
N MET A 268 -8.97 -1.53 -13.36
CA MET A 268 -7.78 -0.70 -13.51
C MET A 268 -7.51 -0.31 -14.96
N THR A 269 -7.69 -1.22 -15.91
CA THR A 269 -7.46 -0.94 -17.34
C THR A 269 -8.60 -0.15 -17.99
N ASP A 270 -9.85 -0.59 -17.83
CA ASP A 270 -11.00 -0.06 -18.56
C ASP A 270 -11.57 1.22 -17.93
N VAL A 271 -11.41 1.38 -16.61
CA VAL A 271 -11.96 2.54 -15.88
C VAL A 271 -10.87 3.54 -15.50
N LEU A 272 -9.76 3.08 -14.92
CA LEU A 272 -8.68 3.99 -14.49
C LEU A 272 -7.66 4.28 -15.60
N GLY A 273 -7.62 3.49 -16.67
CA GLY A 273 -6.66 3.65 -17.76
C GLY A 273 -5.24 3.18 -17.43
N ILE A 274 -5.06 2.34 -16.41
CA ILE A 274 -3.77 1.80 -15.96
C ILE A 274 -3.53 0.45 -16.65
N ARG A 275 -2.44 0.34 -17.41
CA ARG A 275 -2.11 -0.90 -18.15
C ARG A 275 -1.19 -1.79 -17.34
N LEU A 276 -1.75 -2.89 -16.85
CA LEU A 276 -1.00 -3.89 -16.10
C LEU A 276 -0.40 -4.94 -17.02
N LYS A 277 0.87 -5.30 -16.79
CA LYS A 277 1.46 -6.52 -17.35
C LYS A 277 0.65 -7.74 -16.92
N SER A 278 0.69 -8.80 -17.72
CA SER A 278 -0.10 -10.01 -17.51
C SER A 278 0.19 -10.70 -16.18
N GLU A 279 1.43 -10.60 -15.69
CA GLU A 279 1.85 -11.20 -14.42
C GLU A 279 1.44 -10.44 -13.15
N VAL A 280 0.87 -9.22 -13.25
CA VAL A 280 0.55 -8.38 -12.09
C VAL A 280 -0.87 -8.66 -11.59
N LEU A 281 -1.02 -9.20 -10.39
CA LEU A 281 -2.31 -9.59 -9.83
C LEU A 281 -2.76 -8.60 -8.73
N PRO A 282 -3.71 -7.69 -8.99
CA PRO A 282 -4.24 -6.79 -7.96
C PRO A 282 -5.13 -7.51 -6.95
N PHE A 283 -4.86 -7.28 -5.66
CA PHE A 283 -5.57 -7.94 -4.56
C PHE A 283 -6.59 -7.05 -3.84
N SER A 284 -6.48 -5.71 -3.95
CA SER A 284 -7.40 -4.75 -3.32
C SER A 284 -8.75 -4.66 -4.05
N ASN A 285 -9.86 -4.50 -3.31
CA ASN A 285 -11.19 -4.19 -3.85
C ASN A 285 -11.33 -2.76 -4.37
N ILE A 286 -10.36 -1.90 -4.08
CA ILE A 286 -10.30 -0.50 -4.53
C ILE A 286 -8.92 -0.22 -5.16
N PRO A 287 -8.44 -1.07 -6.09
CA PRO A 287 -7.04 -1.03 -6.52
C PRO A 287 -6.76 0.26 -7.29
N ALA A 288 -5.75 1.01 -6.85
CA ALA A 288 -5.40 2.34 -7.33
C ALA A 288 -6.54 3.38 -7.29
N PHE A 289 -7.67 3.08 -6.64
CA PHE A 289 -8.76 4.04 -6.50
C PHE A 289 -8.31 5.16 -5.56
N LEU A 290 -8.25 6.37 -6.11
CA LEU A 290 -7.90 7.58 -5.38
C LEU A 290 -8.96 8.66 -5.67
N PRO A 291 -9.82 8.97 -4.70
CA PRO A 291 -10.68 10.14 -4.84
C PRO A 291 -9.82 11.41 -4.69
N PRO A 292 -10.08 12.47 -5.46
CA PRO A 292 -9.38 13.76 -5.29
C PRO A 292 -9.62 14.35 -3.89
N PHE A 293 -10.80 14.10 -3.32
CA PHE A 293 -11.18 14.47 -1.97
C PHE A 293 -12.09 13.39 -1.36
N TRP A 294 -12.01 13.14 -0.05
CA TRP A 294 -12.70 12.00 0.57
C TRP A 294 -14.23 12.08 0.54
N LEU A 295 -14.82 13.28 0.48
CA LEU A 295 -16.27 13.44 0.34
C LEU A 295 -16.71 13.51 -1.13
N SER A 296 -15.79 13.53 -2.09
CA SER A 296 -16.10 13.36 -3.52
C SER A 296 -16.32 11.89 -3.86
N ARG A 297 -17.31 11.26 -3.20
CA ARG A 297 -17.47 9.79 -3.11
C ARG A 297 -17.68 9.07 -4.46
N ASN A 298 -18.07 9.82 -5.48
CA ASN A 298 -18.40 9.31 -6.82
C ASN A 298 -17.36 9.69 -7.87
N THR A 299 -16.19 10.18 -7.47
CA THR A 299 -15.09 10.52 -8.39
C THR A 299 -13.81 9.80 -8.01
N ALA A 300 -12.95 9.61 -9.00
CA ALA A 300 -11.61 9.05 -8.84
C ALA A 300 -10.67 9.69 -9.87
N MET A 301 -9.39 9.75 -9.53
CA MET A 301 -8.33 10.02 -10.48
C MET A 301 -8.29 8.91 -11.53
N ALA A 302 -8.13 9.27 -12.80
CA ALA A 302 -8.01 8.34 -13.92
C ALA A 302 -7.08 8.93 -14.99
N VAL A 303 -6.43 8.07 -15.76
CA VAL A 303 -5.60 8.48 -16.90
C VAL A 303 -6.52 8.98 -18.01
N ALA A 304 -6.37 10.24 -18.40
CA ALA A 304 -7.04 10.77 -19.59
C ALA A 304 -6.60 9.94 -20.81
N ARG A 305 -7.55 9.57 -21.69
CA ARG A 305 -7.31 8.70 -22.87
C ARG A 305 -5.98 9.08 -23.55
N ARG A 306 -5.03 8.14 -23.54
CA ARG A 306 -3.75 8.23 -24.27
C ARG A 306 -3.97 8.00 -25.75
#